data_AF-A0AAV5DG81-F1
#
_entry.id   AF-A0AAV5DG81-F1
#
_cell.length_a   1.000
_cell.length_b   1.000
_cell.length_c   1.000
_cell.angle_alpha   90.00
_cell.angle_beta   90.00
_cell.angle_gamma   90.00
#
_symmetry.space_group_name_H-M   'P 1'
#
loop_
_entity.id
_entity.type
_entity.pdbx_description
1 polymer ?
#
loop_
_entity_poly.entity_id
_entity_poly.type
_entity_poly.pdbx_seq_one_letter_code
_entity_poly.pdbx_strand_id
1 'polypeptide(L)' 'MGSAQGGWPSYNPQNFSQLVPADPSSQPSVVITTEAKNILLRHFYQKSEEKLRPKRAAPDNLAPENNNKLPRGSQSNARS' A
#
# COMPACT_ATOMS: atom_id res chain seq x y z
N MET A 1 6.22 62.80 -3.49
CA MET A 1 5.36 61.68 -3.90
C MET A 1 6.21 60.74 -4.73
N GLY A 2 6.75 59.68 -4.12
CA GLY A 2 7.52 58.67 -4.86
C GLY A 2 6.55 57.64 -5.45
N SER A 3 6.63 57.38 -6.75
CA SER A 3 5.77 56.43 -7.46
C SER A 3 5.88 55.04 -6.83
N ALA A 4 4.78 54.51 -6.32
CA ALA A 4 4.72 53.23 -5.60
C ALA A 4 4.93 51.98 -6.49
N GLN A 5 5.37 52.16 -7.74
CA GLN A 5 5.40 51.13 -8.78
C GLN A 5 6.81 50.82 -9.34
N GLY A 6 7.87 51.50 -8.88
CA GLY A 6 9.18 51.48 -9.54
C GLY A 6 10.28 50.57 -8.96
N GLY A 7 9.98 49.72 -7.98
CA GLY A 7 11.00 48.98 -7.21
C GLY A 7 11.14 47.48 -7.51
N TRP A 8 10.53 46.96 -8.58
CA TRP A 8 10.53 45.52 -8.84
C TRP A 8 11.87 45.05 -9.45
N PRO A 9 12.43 43.92 -9.00
CA PRO A 9 13.59 43.33 -9.64
C PRO A 9 13.31 43.04 -11.11
N SER A 10 14.06 43.68 -12.00
CA SER A 10 14.03 43.43 -13.45
C SER A 10 15.37 42.82 -13.86
N TYR A 11 15.39 41.50 -13.97
CA TYR A 11 16.61 40.75 -14.35
C TYR A 11 16.86 40.79 -15.86
N ASN A 12 15.81 40.96 -16.67
CA ASN A 12 15.87 41.09 -18.11
C ASN A 12 14.61 41.84 -18.61
N PRO A 13 14.74 43.06 -19.19
CA PRO A 13 13.59 43.86 -19.58
C PRO A 13 12.79 43.26 -20.75
N GLN A 14 13.36 42.30 -21.49
CA GLN A 14 12.67 41.62 -22.59
C GLN A 14 11.84 40.40 -22.16
N ASN A 15 11.87 39.98 -20.88
CA ASN A 15 11.15 38.80 -20.39
C ASN A 15 9.65 38.78 -20.74
N PHE A 16 9.05 39.97 -20.81
CA PHE A 16 7.60 40.13 -21.02
C PHE A 16 7.24 40.66 -22.40
N SER A 17 8.21 41.00 -23.26
CA SER A 17 7.96 41.61 -24.57
C SER A 17 7.37 40.64 -25.60
N GLN A 18 7.47 39.33 -25.38
CA GLN A 18 7.05 38.28 -26.33
C GLN A 18 6.10 37.26 -25.69
N LEU A 19 5.39 37.63 -24.61
CA LEU A 19 4.41 36.71 -24.03
C LEU A 19 3.32 36.39 -25.06
N VAL A 20 3.28 35.13 -25.48
CA VAL A 20 2.19 34.59 -26.28
C VAL A 20 1.13 34.06 -25.31
N PRO A 21 -0.18 34.27 -25.58
CA PRO A 21 -1.22 33.60 -24.82
C PRO A 21 -0.96 32.09 -24.77
N ALA A 22 -1.18 31.48 -23.61
CA ALA A 22 -1.09 30.03 -23.49
C ALA A 22 -2.07 29.38 -24.49
N ASP A 23 -1.58 28.40 -25.26
CA ASP A 23 -2.42 27.64 -26.17
C ASP A 23 -3.45 26.82 -25.37
N PRO A 24 -4.77 27.02 -25.56
CA PRO A 24 -5.80 26.29 -24.85
C PRO A 24 -5.80 24.78 -25.16
N SER A 25 -5.09 24.33 -26.20
CA SER A 25 -4.91 22.91 -26.52
C SER A 25 -3.80 22.22 -25.72
N SER A 26 -2.96 22.99 -25.01
CA SER A 26 -1.85 22.46 -24.21
C SER A 26 -2.38 21.73 -22.98
N GLN A 27 -2.36 20.40 -23.03
CA GLN A 27 -2.68 19.56 -21.87
C GLN A 27 -1.42 19.29 -21.03
N PRO A 28 -1.54 19.32 -19.69
CA PRO A 28 -0.43 18.94 -18.83
C PRO A 28 -0.04 17.48 -19.11
N SER A 29 1.25 17.22 -19.24
CA SER A 29 1.77 15.89 -19.55
C SER A 29 1.64 14.89 -18.38
N VAL A 30 1.42 15.40 -17.17
CA VAL A 30 1.37 14.61 -15.94
C VAL A 30 0.07 14.84 -15.19
N VAL A 31 -0.60 13.73 -14.87
CA VAL A 31 -1.81 13.71 -14.05
C VAL A 31 -1.48 13.03 -12.73
N ILE A 32 -1.72 13.72 -11.61
CA ILE A 32 -1.55 13.15 -10.27
C ILE A 32 -2.79 12.33 -9.94
N THR A 33 -2.63 11.02 -9.75
CA THR A 33 -3.73 10.10 -9.39
C THR A 33 -3.58 9.59 -7.97
N THR A 34 -4.69 9.43 -7.25
CA THR A 34 -4.70 8.81 -5.92
C THR A 34 -5.01 7.32 -6.00
N GLU A 35 -4.40 6.53 -5.13
CA GLU A 35 -4.69 5.10 -5.06
C GLU A 35 -6.01 4.86 -4.30
N ALA A 36 -6.99 4.25 -4.96
CA ALA A 36 -8.30 3.96 -4.36
C ALA A 36 -8.28 2.83 -3.31
N LYS A 37 -7.22 2.03 -3.24
CA LYS A 37 -7.14 0.89 -2.32
C LYS A 37 -6.95 1.37 -0.89
N ASN A 38 -7.75 0.79 0.02
CA ASN A 38 -7.57 0.93 1.45
C ASN A 38 -6.14 0.52 1.86
N ILE A 39 -5.56 1.29 2.77
CA ILE A 39 -4.16 1.13 3.21
C ILE A 39 -3.86 -0.26 3.79
N LEU A 40 -4.83 -0.90 4.46
CA LEU A 40 -4.67 -2.23 5.04
C LEU A 40 -4.61 -3.30 3.97
N LEU A 41 -5.51 -3.22 2.97
CA LEU A 41 -5.54 -4.15 1.85
C LEU A 41 -4.27 -4.06 1.02
N ARG A 42 -3.79 -2.84 0.75
CA ARG A 42 -2.52 -2.59 0.06
C ARG A 42 -1.36 -3.33 0.75
N HIS A 43 -1.26 -3.20 2.07
CA HIS A 43 -0.24 -3.88 2.86
C HIS A 43 -0.39 -5.40 2.89
N PHE A 44 -1.62 -5.91 2.99
CA PHE A 44 -1.86 -7.36 3.00
C PHE A 44 -1.41 -8.01 1.68
N TYR A 45 -1.82 -7.45 0.55
CA TYR A 45 -1.44 -7.97 -0.77
C TYR A 45 0.05 -7.79 -1.06
N GLN A 46 0.65 -6.67 -0.66
CA GLN A 46 2.10 -6.48 -0.81
C GLN A 46 2.90 -7.56 -0.05
N LYS A 47 2.48 -7.90 1.18
CA LYS A 47 3.12 -8.96 1.98
C LYS A 47 2.85 -10.37 1.48
N SER A 48 1.74 -10.62 0.78
CA SER A 48 1.42 -11.95 0.24
C SER A 48 2.27 -12.30 -0.97
N GLU A 49 2.55 -11.33 -1.85
CA GLU A 49 3.41 -11.52 -3.02
C GLU A 49 4.86 -11.89 -2.63
N GLU A 50 5.39 -11.29 -1.55
CA GLU A 50 6.73 -11.61 -1.04
C GLU A 50 6.85 -13.06 -0.52
N LYS A 51 5.75 -13.62 0.00
CA LYS A 51 5.71 -14.94 0.63
C LYS A 51 5.42 -16.09 -0.33
N LEU A 52 5.07 -15.82 -1.58
CA LEU A 52 4.86 -16.83 -2.62
C LEU A 52 6.19 -17.30 -3.21
N ARG A 53 7.07 -17.84 -2.36
CA ARG A 53 8.07 -18.79 -2.84
C ARG A 53 7.31 -20.05 -3.26
N PRO A 54 7.48 -20.58 -4.48
CA PRO A 54 6.78 -21.78 -4.92
C PRO A 54 7.01 -22.94 -3.94
N LYS A 55 5.98 -23.32 -3.17
CA LYS A 55 5.97 -24.56 -2.40
C LYS A 55 5.78 -25.71 -3.39
N ARG A 56 6.87 -26.38 -3.77
CA ARG A 56 6.80 -27.69 -4.46
C ARG A 56 5.87 -28.58 -3.62
N ALA A 57 4.89 -29.23 -4.25
CA ALA A 57 3.92 -30.08 -3.54
C ALA A 57 4.64 -31.16 -2.72
N ALA A 58 4.20 -31.38 -1.48
CA ALA A 58 4.67 -32.46 -0.64
C ALA A 58 4.10 -33.80 -1.16
N PRO A 59 4.86 -34.91 -1.13
CA PRO A 59 4.35 -36.19 -1.60
C PRO A 59 3.26 -36.69 -0.64
N ASP A 60 2.16 -37.16 -1.23
CA ASP A 60 1.11 -37.92 -0.54
C ASP A 60 1.70 -39.09 0.25
N ASN A 61 1.27 -39.26 1.50
CA ASN A 61 0.73 -40.53 2.02
C ASN A 61 0.29 -40.35 3.49
N LEU A 62 -1.03 -40.37 3.66
CA LEU A 62 -1.77 -40.26 4.91
C LEU A 62 -1.61 -41.55 5.73
N ALA A 63 -1.30 -41.45 7.02
CA ALA A 63 -1.55 -42.54 7.96
C ALA A 63 -2.72 -42.15 8.88
N PRO A 64 -3.89 -42.82 8.80
CA PRO A 64 -4.91 -42.73 9.83
C PRO A 64 -4.84 -43.98 10.69
N GLU A 65 -4.33 -43.88 11.93
CA GLU A 65 -4.67 -44.89 12.94
C GLU A 65 -5.28 -44.19 14.15
N ASN A 66 -6.60 -44.19 14.21
CA ASN A 66 -7.35 -43.93 15.42
C ASN A 66 -7.53 -45.25 16.17
N ASN A 67 -7.33 -45.26 17.49
CA ASN A 67 -7.73 -46.36 18.36
C ASN A 67 -8.13 -45.86 19.75
N ASN A 68 -9.33 -45.31 19.83
CA ASN A 68 -10.42 -45.74 20.73
C ASN A 68 -10.05 -46.22 22.16
N LYS A 69 -10.39 -45.41 23.19
CA LYS A 69 -11.31 -45.71 24.34
C LYS A 69 -10.94 -44.89 25.61
N LEU A 70 -11.83 -43.98 26.00
CA LEU A 70 -11.91 -43.36 27.34
C LEU A 70 -12.87 -44.17 28.22
N PRO A 71 -12.55 -44.43 29.50
CA PRO A 71 -13.56 -44.70 30.52
C PRO A 71 -13.57 -43.60 31.59
N ARG A 72 -14.72 -42.93 31.73
CA ARG A 72 -15.04 -42.02 32.85
C ARG A 72 -15.83 -42.80 33.89
N GLY A 73 -15.32 -42.90 35.12
CA GLY A 73 -15.99 -43.58 36.25
C GLY A 73 -15.37 -43.21 37.61
N SER A 74 -16.22 -43.00 38.61
CA SER A 74 -16.08 -42.26 39.87
C SER A 74 -15.19 -42.82 41.00
N GLN A 75 -14.68 -41.89 41.83
CA GLN A 75 -14.45 -41.86 43.32
C GLN A 75 -13.82 -43.11 44.02
N SER A 76 -12.96 -43.04 45.04
CA SER A 76 -12.98 -42.23 46.27
C SER A 76 -11.64 -42.27 47.03
N ASN A 77 -11.29 -41.15 47.66
CA ASN A 77 -10.64 -40.94 48.97
C ASN A 77 -9.84 -42.11 49.62
N ALA A 78 -8.53 -41.91 49.86
CA ALA A 78 -7.74 -42.72 50.78
C ALA A 78 -6.98 -41.83 51.77
N ARG A 79 -7.33 -41.98 53.04
CA ARG A 79 -6.70 -41.43 54.24
C ARG A 79 -5.99 -42.60 54.90
N SER A 80 -4.68 -42.52 55.11
CA SER A 80 -3.96 -43.30 56.12
C SER A 80 -2.64 -42.66 56.47
#